data_AF-A0A2I1HUY0-F1
#
_entry.id   AF-A0A2I1HUY0-F1
#
_cell.length_a   1.000
_cell.length_b   1.000
_cell.length_c   1.000
_cell.angle_alpha   90.00
_cell.angle_beta   90.00
_cell.angle_gamma   90.00
#
_symmetry.space_group_name_H-M   'P 1'
#
loop_
_entity.id
_entity.type
_entity.pdbx_description
1 polymer ?
#
loop_
_entity_poly.entity_id
_entity_poly.type
_entity_poly.pdbx_seq_one_letter_code
_entity_poly.pdbx_strand_id
1 'polypeptide(L)'
;IPTTYPSAFRSEIFALLSALKALPPHSSVVINTDCASLISFWHQFIDKPFIPKLLRQPNHLLWLSVRHYFYTKQLSVTFQKVSAHSGNMLNNQVDSLAKDAHFLPQPTFTPIALLKAPCIISYDSLPVEDNIRQFFKSIYEARNLFSFSSLSRFSLLAPINTFDWEGISYWLSRSKVFTTHNNGHKGLLAFRLKILLDMLPTLTALQKRDPSSYPSDWLCALCHSAPEDLNHLWTCPYIIPDISPRSIFQKLMLSFHDKCIAQFSEISPLSDQFLSDFAALDCWNFTTPSLPCLWLTRGLLPVDLTCLLQQLFSRKKIFEILSSLLLDFQEQLYWDIWMPRNAFFHLWLESQEHVSRNNRRSSISLSSSVSHLSTSGPSLATVSQDS
;
A
#
# COMPACT_ATOMS: atom_id res chain seq x y z
N ILE A 1 22.18 3.42 -0.30
CA ILE A 1 23.25 3.00 0.63
C ILE A 1 22.57 2.48 1.88
N PRO A 2 22.73 1.21 2.28
CA PRO A 2 22.16 0.76 3.55
C PRO A 2 22.83 1.59 4.63
N THR A 3 22.03 2.43 5.26
CA THR A 3 22.39 3.18 6.45
C THR A 3 22.79 2.19 7.53
N THR A 4 24.09 1.98 7.73
CA THR A 4 24.65 1.42 8.97
C THR A 4 24.36 2.43 10.07
N TYR A 5 23.12 2.45 10.57
CA TYR A 5 22.75 3.36 11.64
C TYR A 5 23.51 2.96 12.90
N PRO A 6 24.21 3.91 13.57
CA PRO A 6 24.73 3.66 14.89
C PRO A 6 23.55 3.32 15.80
N SER A 7 23.65 2.19 16.50
CA SER A 7 22.70 1.81 17.55
C SER A 7 23.48 1.37 18.76
N ALA A 8 22.97 1.65 19.96
CA ALA A 8 23.60 1.23 21.21
C ALA A 8 23.93 -0.26 21.18
N PHE A 9 22.98 -1.09 20.72
CA PHE A 9 23.19 -2.53 20.59
C PHE A 9 24.32 -2.92 19.63
N ARG A 10 24.53 -2.18 18.54
CA ARG A 10 25.67 -2.40 17.65
C ARG A 10 27.00 -2.11 18.36
N SER A 11 27.06 -1.04 19.15
CA SER A 11 28.24 -0.70 19.95
C SER A 11 28.57 -1.78 20.98
N GLU A 12 27.56 -2.34 21.65
CA GLU A 12 27.72 -3.47 22.57
C GLU A 12 28.35 -4.70 21.88
N ILE A 13 27.88 -5.03 20.67
CA ILE A 13 28.44 -6.14 19.89
C ILE A 13 29.89 -5.86 19.50
N PHE A 14 30.23 -4.62 19.16
CA PHE A 14 31.61 -4.22 18.87
C PHE A 14 32.53 -4.31 20.08
N ALA A 15 32.05 -3.91 21.27
CA ALA A 15 32.80 -4.05 22.51
C ALA A 15 33.10 -5.53 22.81
N LEU A 16 32.08 -6.39 22.70
CA LEU A 16 32.26 -7.85 22.82
C LEU A 16 33.27 -8.39 21.79
N LEU A 17 33.11 -8.04 20.51
CA LEU A 17 34.00 -8.50 19.45
C LEU A 17 35.46 -8.08 19.72
N SER A 18 35.67 -6.85 20.19
CA SER A 18 36.98 -6.31 20.54
C SER A 18 37.61 -7.07 21.70
N ALA A 19 36.83 -7.36 22.76
CA ALA A 19 37.28 -8.16 23.88
C ALA A 19 37.69 -9.57 23.45
N LEU A 20 36.86 -10.28 22.67
CA LEU A 20 37.18 -11.62 22.17
C LEU A 20 38.41 -11.63 21.23
N LYS A 21 38.60 -10.55 20.48
CA LYS A 21 39.79 -10.39 19.63
C LYS A 21 41.07 -10.23 20.45
N ALA A 22 41.03 -9.62 21.63
CA ALA A 22 42.17 -9.45 22.51
C ALA A 22 42.58 -10.73 23.26
N LEU A 23 41.65 -11.69 23.45
CA LEU A 23 41.93 -12.91 24.22
C LEU A 23 42.86 -13.89 23.48
N PRO A 24 43.78 -14.58 24.17
CA PRO A 24 44.55 -15.68 23.56
C PRO A 24 43.67 -16.94 23.32
N PRO A 25 44.09 -17.85 22.43
CA PRO A 25 43.41 -19.14 22.23
C PRO A 25 43.27 -19.95 23.53
N HIS A 26 42.19 -20.72 23.64
CA HIS A 26 41.82 -21.58 24.77
C HIS A 26 41.59 -20.85 26.11
N SER A 27 41.40 -19.52 26.08
CA SER A 27 41.11 -18.75 27.29
C SER A 27 39.71 -19.01 27.84
N SER A 28 39.60 -18.95 29.16
CA SER A 28 38.31 -18.89 29.87
C SER A 28 38.08 -17.46 30.37
N VAL A 29 36.94 -16.86 30.06
CA VAL A 29 36.61 -15.48 30.42
C VAL A 29 35.17 -15.35 30.92
N VAL A 30 34.99 -14.52 31.94
CA VAL A 30 33.68 -14.05 32.39
C VAL A 30 33.46 -12.64 31.85
N ILE A 31 32.44 -12.47 31.01
CA ILE A 31 32.07 -11.17 30.45
C ILE A 31 30.91 -10.60 31.27
N ASN A 32 31.22 -9.51 31.98
CA ASN A 32 30.25 -8.73 32.73
C ASN A 32 29.65 -7.67 31.80
N THR A 33 28.33 -7.67 31.62
CA THR A 33 27.64 -6.68 30.77
C THR A 33 26.25 -6.38 31.33
N ASP A 34 25.79 -5.16 31.15
CA ASP A 34 24.41 -4.76 31.41
C ASP A 34 23.49 -4.91 30.18
N CYS A 35 24.00 -5.37 29.04
CA CYS A 35 23.20 -5.61 27.85
C CYS A 35 22.52 -6.99 27.90
N ALA A 36 21.30 -7.07 28.45
CA ALA A 36 20.55 -8.33 28.51
C ALA A 36 20.26 -8.92 27.11
N SER A 37 20.02 -8.07 26.12
CA SER A 37 19.80 -8.47 24.72
C SER A 37 21.03 -9.16 24.13
N LEU A 38 22.24 -8.75 24.51
CA LEU A 38 23.49 -9.36 24.04
C LEU A 38 23.64 -10.77 24.61
N ILE A 39 23.39 -10.94 25.92
CA ILE A 39 23.41 -12.24 26.59
C ILE A 39 22.38 -13.19 25.97
N SER A 40 21.14 -12.70 25.78
CA SER A 40 20.07 -13.48 25.15
C SER A 40 20.44 -13.94 23.75
N PHE A 41 21.00 -13.04 22.92
CA PHE A 41 21.42 -13.35 21.56
C PHE A 41 22.57 -14.35 21.52
N TRP A 42 23.54 -14.22 22.42
CA TRP A 42 24.67 -15.14 22.55
C TRP A 42 24.18 -16.59 22.73
N HIS A 43 23.30 -16.81 23.71
CA HIS A 43 22.72 -18.12 24.00
C HIS A 43 21.77 -18.65 22.91
N GLN A 44 21.31 -17.78 22.02
CA GLN A 44 20.43 -18.17 20.93
C GLN A 44 21.23 -18.59 19.68
N PHE A 45 22.34 -17.91 19.37
CA PHE A 45 22.99 -18.01 18.06
C PHE A 45 24.51 -18.24 18.08
N ILE A 46 25.20 -18.04 19.21
CA ILE A 46 26.66 -18.08 19.26
C ILE A 46 27.17 -19.36 19.94
N ASP A 47 26.71 -19.68 21.15
CA ASP A 47 27.14 -20.89 21.89
C ASP A 47 26.50 -22.19 21.38
N LYS A 48 25.60 -22.09 20.39
CA LYS A 48 24.93 -23.22 19.73
C LYS A 48 25.52 -23.48 18.34
N PRO A 49 25.23 -24.63 17.69
CA PRO A 49 25.52 -24.83 16.27
C PRO A 49 24.90 -23.73 15.39
N PHE A 50 25.44 -23.51 14.20
CA PHE A 50 24.98 -22.44 13.31
C PHE A 50 23.52 -22.66 12.88
N ILE A 51 22.70 -21.61 12.95
CA ILE A 51 21.29 -21.62 12.53
C ILE A 51 21.09 -20.50 11.49
N PRO A 52 20.53 -20.78 10.29
CA PRO A 52 20.29 -19.77 9.26
C PRO A 52 19.42 -18.57 9.69
N LYS A 53 18.66 -18.71 10.78
CA LYS A 53 17.91 -17.61 11.41
C LYS A 53 18.81 -16.43 11.83
N LEU A 54 20.11 -16.67 12.06
CA LEU A 54 21.11 -15.62 12.33
C LEU A 54 21.21 -14.61 11.18
N LEU A 55 21.14 -15.07 9.92
CA LEU A 55 21.19 -14.22 8.72
C LEU A 55 19.97 -13.30 8.57
N ARG A 56 18.92 -13.53 9.38
CA ARG A 56 17.71 -12.69 9.43
C ARG A 56 17.77 -11.69 10.59
N GLN A 57 18.86 -11.64 11.34
CA GLN A 57 19.03 -10.69 12.44
C GLN A 57 19.75 -9.43 11.97
N PRO A 58 19.47 -8.26 12.57
CA PRO A 58 20.31 -7.09 12.37
C PRO A 58 21.74 -7.37 12.84
N ASN A 59 22.73 -6.71 12.24
CA ASN A 59 24.15 -6.88 12.58
C ASN A 59 24.66 -8.33 12.43
N HIS A 60 24.02 -9.15 11.60
CA HIS A 60 24.37 -10.58 11.48
C HIS A 60 25.84 -10.80 11.07
N LEU A 61 26.44 -9.89 10.31
CA LEU A 61 27.87 -9.95 9.97
C LEU A 61 28.80 -9.74 11.18
N LEU A 62 28.43 -8.85 12.11
CA LEU A 62 29.17 -8.67 13.37
C LEU A 62 29.04 -9.92 14.24
N TRP A 63 27.83 -10.49 14.32
CA TRP A 63 27.61 -11.73 15.07
C TRP A 63 28.35 -12.93 14.46
N LEU A 64 28.43 -13.02 13.13
CA LEU A 64 29.27 -14.01 12.47
C LEU A 64 30.75 -13.82 12.79
N SER A 65 31.21 -12.57 12.96
CA SER A 65 32.58 -12.25 13.38
C SER A 65 32.84 -12.67 14.84
N VAL A 66 31.90 -12.40 15.75
CA VAL A 66 31.94 -12.87 17.14
C VAL A 66 32.02 -14.40 17.17
N ARG A 67 31.12 -15.07 16.45
CA ARG A 67 31.09 -16.53 16.32
C ARG A 67 32.40 -17.07 15.78
N HIS A 68 32.98 -16.43 14.77
CA HIS A 68 34.27 -16.83 14.20
C HIS A 68 35.37 -16.85 15.27
N TYR A 69 35.54 -15.77 16.03
CA TYR A 69 36.57 -15.71 17.06
C TYR A 69 36.32 -16.70 18.19
N PHE A 70 35.06 -16.84 18.63
CA PHE A 70 34.68 -17.80 19.66
C PHE A 70 35.12 -19.23 19.31
N TYR A 71 34.79 -19.71 18.10
CA TYR A 71 35.16 -21.08 17.68
C TYR A 71 36.63 -21.23 17.28
N THR A 72 37.21 -20.26 16.56
CA THR A 72 38.60 -20.38 16.08
C THR A 72 39.62 -20.32 17.21
N LYS A 73 39.36 -19.53 18.24
CA LYS A 73 40.20 -19.46 19.43
C LYS A 73 39.79 -20.47 20.50
N GLN A 74 38.76 -21.29 20.30
CA GLN A 74 38.25 -22.26 21.27
C GLN A 74 38.06 -21.63 22.67
N LEU A 75 37.41 -20.47 22.72
CA LEU A 75 37.22 -19.73 23.96
C LEU A 75 36.13 -20.38 24.81
N SER A 76 36.30 -20.35 26.13
CA SER A 76 35.23 -20.59 27.09
C SER A 76 34.73 -19.24 27.59
N VAL A 77 33.49 -18.88 27.26
CA VAL A 77 32.91 -17.56 27.59
C VAL A 77 31.66 -17.78 28.43
N THR A 78 31.63 -17.18 29.62
CA THR A 78 30.42 -17.10 30.44
C THR A 78 29.99 -15.64 30.58
N PHE A 79 28.67 -15.41 30.59
CA PHE A 79 28.12 -14.07 30.76
C PHE A 79 27.56 -13.89 32.16
N GLN A 80 27.84 -12.73 32.76
CA GLN A 80 27.22 -12.31 34.00
C GLN A 80 26.51 -10.97 33.78
N LYS A 81 25.21 -10.98 34.03
CA LYS A 81 24.38 -9.78 33.92
C LYS A 81 24.70 -8.85 35.08
N VAL A 82 25.15 -7.64 34.77
CA VAL A 82 25.31 -6.55 35.74
C VAL A 82 24.07 -5.68 35.74
N SER A 83 23.63 -5.24 36.92
CA SER A 83 22.55 -4.28 37.05
C SER A 83 23.01 -2.92 36.53
N ALA A 84 22.25 -2.32 35.60
CA ALA A 84 22.54 -0.97 35.13
C ALA A 84 22.52 -0.01 36.33
N HIS A 85 23.44 0.97 36.36
CA HIS A 85 23.54 1.99 37.42
C HIS A 85 23.82 1.44 38.85
N SER A 86 24.32 0.21 38.98
CA SER A 86 24.67 -0.39 40.28
C SER A 86 25.97 0.12 40.91
N GLY A 87 26.59 1.16 40.35
CA GLY A 87 27.86 1.69 40.85
C GLY A 87 29.08 0.81 40.55
N ASN A 88 28.98 -0.17 39.63
CA ASN A 88 30.14 -0.95 39.20
C ASN A 88 31.14 -0.05 38.48
N MET A 89 32.29 0.20 39.12
CA MET A 89 33.36 1.09 38.64
C MET A 89 33.83 0.74 37.21
N LEU A 90 33.99 -0.54 36.90
CA LEU A 90 34.48 -0.98 35.59
C LEU A 90 33.41 -0.81 34.50
N ASN A 91 32.14 -1.08 34.81
CA ASN A 91 31.04 -0.85 33.86
C ASN A 91 30.87 0.64 33.57
N ASN A 92 30.91 1.48 34.62
CA ASN A 92 30.84 2.94 34.48
C ASN A 92 32.00 3.49 33.64
N GLN A 93 33.20 2.89 33.77
CA GLN A 93 34.36 3.26 32.96
C GLN A 93 34.14 2.91 31.48
N VAL A 94 33.59 1.73 31.17
CA VAL A 94 33.25 1.34 29.80
C VAL A 94 32.20 2.28 29.21
N ASP A 95 31.16 2.64 29.97
CA ASP A 95 30.12 3.59 29.54
C ASP A 95 30.71 4.97 29.24
N SER A 96 31.66 5.45 30.06
CA SER A 96 32.37 6.71 29.80
C SER A 96 33.18 6.65 28.52
N LEU A 97 33.97 5.59 28.32
CA LEU A 97 34.77 5.39 27.11
C LEU A 97 33.88 5.30 25.86
N ALA A 98 32.73 4.64 25.94
CA ALA A 98 31.77 4.56 24.84
C ALA A 98 31.16 5.94 24.50
N LYS A 99 30.88 6.78 25.50
CA LYS A 99 30.42 8.17 25.31
C LYS A 99 31.48 9.05 24.68
N ASP A 100 32.72 8.94 25.13
CA ASP A 100 33.84 9.73 24.59
C ASP A 100 34.12 9.33 23.12
N ALA A 101 34.03 8.04 22.81
CA ALA A 101 34.18 7.52 21.46
C ALA A 101 33.06 7.94 20.50
N HIS A 102 31.91 8.44 20.99
CA HIS A 102 30.80 8.88 20.16
C HIS A 102 31.19 10.02 19.20
N PHE A 103 32.11 10.89 19.63
CA PHE A 103 32.57 12.03 18.85
C PHE A 103 33.81 11.72 17.99
N LEU A 104 34.33 10.49 18.06
CA LEU A 104 35.50 10.05 17.30
C LEU A 104 35.08 9.44 15.95
N PRO A 105 35.95 9.50 14.93
CA PRO A 105 35.73 8.77 13.69
C PRO A 105 35.55 7.28 13.97
N GLN A 106 34.47 6.68 13.48
CA GLN A 106 34.25 5.25 13.69
C GLN A 106 35.37 4.47 13.00
N PRO A 107 35.93 3.44 13.64
CA PRO A 107 36.89 2.59 12.98
C PRO A 107 36.25 1.97 11.74
N THR A 108 36.91 2.10 10.59
CA THR A 108 36.59 1.35 9.36
C THR A 108 36.94 -0.11 9.56
N PHE A 109 36.26 -0.76 10.50
CA PHE A 109 36.41 -2.19 10.68
C PHE A 109 35.60 -2.87 9.58
N THR A 110 36.28 -3.34 8.54
CA THR A 110 35.73 -4.41 7.70
C THR A 110 35.46 -5.59 8.61
N PRO A 111 34.20 -6.03 8.81
CA PRO A 111 33.91 -7.22 9.57
C PRO A 111 34.75 -8.36 8.97
N ILE A 112 35.61 -8.97 9.78
CA ILE A 112 36.47 -10.11 9.41
C ILE A 112 35.65 -11.31 8.87
N ALA A 113 34.32 -11.21 8.90
CA ALA A 113 33.36 -12.07 8.20
C ALA A 113 33.67 -12.37 6.72
N LEU A 114 34.48 -11.57 6.02
CA LEU A 114 34.88 -11.84 4.62
C LEU A 114 35.72 -13.13 4.41
N LEU A 115 36.19 -13.80 5.48
CA LEU A 115 37.09 -14.96 5.32
C LEU A 115 36.44 -16.34 5.58
N LYS A 116 35.24 -16.45 6.17
CA LYS A 116 34.64 -17.77 6.48
C LYS A 116 33.12 -17.91 6.37
N ALA A 117 32.37 -16.87 6.01
CA ALA A 117 30.97 -17.05 5.64
C ALA A 117 30.91 -17.71 4.24
N PRO A 118 30.17 -18.81 4.03
CA PRO A 118 30.13 -19.50 2.73
C PRO A 118 29.57 -18.60 1.60
N CYS A 119 28.82 -17.56 1.95
CA CYS A 119 28.41 -16.49 1.03
C CYS A 119 28.07 -15.23 1.85
N ILE A 120 28.47 -14.07 1.33
CA ILE A 120 28.06 -12.74 1.84
C ILE A 120 27.29 -12.06 0.72
N ILE A 121 26.09 -11.59 1.05
CA ILE A 121 25.28 -10.82 0.10
C ILE A 121 25.77 -9.39 0.11
N SER A 122 26.05 -8.85 -1.07
CA SER A 122 26.44 -7.47 -1.27
C SER A 122 25.50 -6.74 -2.23
N TYR A 123 25.40 -5.44 -2.05
CA TYR A 123 24.67 -4.50 -2.91
C TYR A 123 25.59 -3.30 -3.17
N ASP A 124 25.83 -2.96 -4.44
CA ASP A 124 26.80 -1.94 -4.84
C ASP A 124 28.17 -2.10 -4.17
N SER A 125 28.69 -3.34 -4.15
CA SER A 125 29.96 -3.72 -3.50
C SER A 125 30.01 -3.55 -1.98
N LEU A 126 28.90 -3.14 -1.34
CA LEU A 126 28.78 -3.06 0.12
C LEU A 126 28.06 -4.29 0.67
N PRO A 127 28.54 -4.89 1.77
CA PRO A 127 27.87 -6.03 2.37
C PRO A 127 26.51 -5.62 2.96
N VAL A 128 25.49 -6.45 2.75
CA VAL A 128 24.17 -6.25 3.33
C VAL A 128 24.21 -6.69 4.79
N GLU A 129 24.14 -5.72 5.71
CA GLU A 129 24.13 -5.97 7.16
C GLU A 129 22.72 -6.08 7.77
N ASP A 130 21.71 -5.62 7.03
CA ASP A 130 20.31 -5.73 7.39
C ASP A 130 19.83 -7.19 7.38
N ASN A 131 18.62 -7.41 7.88
CA ASN A 131 17.93 -8.68 7.72
C ASN A 131 17.83 -9.03 6.23
N ILE A 132 18.56 -10.07 5.79
CA ILE A 132 18.65 -10.48 4.38
C ILE A 132 17.26 -10.75 3.77
N ARG A 133 16.34 -11.34 4.53
CA ARG A 133 14.98 -11.58 4.03
C ARG A 133 14.23 -10.28 3.79
N GLN A 134 14.36 -9.32 4.70
CA GLN A 134 13.71 -8.01 4.55
C GLN A 134 14.34 -7.21 3.40
N PHE A 135 15.66 -7.31 3.22
CA PHE A 135 16.38 -6.71 2.11
C PHE A 135 15.90 -7.24 0.74
N PHE A 136 15.82 -8.56 0.55
CA PHE A 136 15.27 -9.08 -0.70
C PHE A 136 13.79 -8.73 -0.86
N LYS A 137 13.01 -8.80 0.22
CA LYS A 137 11.59 -8.44 0.19
C LYS A 137 11.39 -7.01 -0.32
N SER A 138 12.17 -6.03 0.17
CA SER A 138 12.05 -4.64 -0.29
C SER A 138 12.42 -4.48 -1.78
N ILE A 139 13.42 -5.22 -2.28
CA ILE A 139 13.76 -5.24 -3.71
C ILE A 139 12.57 -5.77 -4.53
N TYR A 140 11.96 -6.88 -4.11
CA TYR A 140 10.80 -7.44 -4.82
C TYR A 140 9.59 -6.50 -4.75
N GLU A 141 9.33 -5.88 -3.60
CA GLU A 141 8.26 -4.88 -3.45
C GLU A 141 8.48 -3.69 -4.38
N ALA A 142 9.70 -3.15 -4.46
CA ALA A 142 10.04 -2.06 -5.37
C ALA A 142 9.87 -2.46 -6.85
N ARG A 143 10.35 -3.64 -7.25
CA ARG A 143 10.17 -4.17 -8.62
C ARG A 143 8.69 -4.35 -8.97
N ASN A 144 7.91 -4.89 -8.06
CA ASN A 144 6.48 -5.10 -8.28
C ASN A 144 5.74 -3.76 -8.40
N LEU A 145 6.06 -2.77 -7.56
CA LEU A 145 5.48 -1.44 -7.65
C LEU A 145 5.85 -0.75 -8.98
N PHE A 146 7.10 -0.89 -9.44
CA PHE A 146 7.53 -0.38 -10.73
C PHE A 146 6.76 -1.02 -11.89
N SER A 147 6.65 -2.36 -11.91
CA SER A 147 5.88 -3.07 -12.93
C SER A 147 4.40 -2.68 -12.91
N PHE A 148 3.81 -2.52 -11.73
CA PHE A 148 2.42 -2.11 -11.56
C PHE A 148 2.18 -0.68 -12.05
N SER A 149 3.01 0.27 -11.61
CA SER A 149 2.90 1.68 -12.02
C SER A 149 3.15 1.90 -13.52
N SER A 150 3.89 1.00 -14.17
CA SER A 150 4.18 1.03 -15.60
C SER A 150 3.09 0.42 -16.50
N LEU A 151 1.95 -0.01 -15.94
CA LEU A 151 0.85 -0.52 -16.76
C LEU A 151 0.33 0.57 -17.71
N SER A 152 0.13 0.21 -18.99
CA SER A 152 -0.29 1.17 -20.04
C SER A 152 -1.56 1.96 -19.69
N ARG A 153 -2.48 1.35 -18.95
CA ARG A 153 -3.70 2.01 -18.48
C ARG A 153 -3.43 3.27 -17.64
N PHE A 154 -2.37 3.29 -16.84
CA PHE A 154 -2.01 4.48 -16.06
C PHE A 154 -1.39 5.55 -16.96
N SER A 155 -0.58 5.15 -17.95
CA SER A 155 -0.01 6.10 -18.93
C SER A 155 -1.06 6.78 -19.82
N LEU A 156 -2.24 6.17 -19.99
CA LEU A 156 -3.39 6.79 -20.68
C LEU A 156 -4.08 7.86 -19.83
N LEU A 157 -3.91 7.82 -18.50
CA LEU A 157 -4.50 8.81 -17.59
C LEU A 157 -3.57 10.02 -17.44
N ALA A 158 -2.28 9.78 -17.19
CA ALA A 158 -1.26 10.80 -17.04
C ALA A 158 0.16 10.18 -17.05
N PRO A 159 1.23 11.00 -17.20
CA PRO A 159 2.60 10.55 -16.98
C PRO A 159 2.80 9.91 -15.60
N ILE A 160 3.64 8.88 -15.49
CA ILE A 160 3.81 8.09 -14.26
C ILE A 160 4.21 8.93 -13.03
N ASN A 161 4.90 10.04 -13.22
CA ASN A 161 5.37 10.94 -12.17
C ASN A 161 4.29 11.89 -11.62
N THR A 162 3.07 11.88 -12.16
CA THR A 162 1.96 12.68 -11.60
C THR A 162 1.30 12.03 -10.39
N PHE A 163 1.61 10.75 -10.12
CA PHE A 163 1.00 9.97 -9.04
C PHE A 163 2.01 9.63 -7.92
N ASP A 164 1.56 9.76 -6.67
CA ASP A 164 2.35 9.32 -5.52
C ASP A 164 2.21 7.80 -5.35
N TRP A 165 3.08 7.05 -6.02
CA TRP A 165 3.06 5.58 -6.00
C TRP A 165 3.36 4.98 -4.62
N GLU A 166 4.07 5.70 -3.75
CA GLU A 166 4.29 5.25 -2.37
C GLU A 166 2.97 5.33 -1.59
N GLY A 167 2.26 6.45 -1.71
CA GLY A 167 0.92 6.62 -1.14
C GLY A 167 -0.10 5.63 -1.69
N ILE A 168 -0.10 5.39 -3.01
CA ILE A 168 -0.97 4.39 -3.65
C ILE A 168 -0.64 2.97 -3.15
N SER A 169 0.65 2.63 -3.03
CA SER A 169 1.09 1.34 -2.47
C SER A 169 0.67 1.20 -1.00
N TYR A 170 0.75 2.28 -0.23
CA TYR A 170 0.28 2.31 1.15
C TYR A 170 -1.24 2.07 1.22
N TRP A 171 -2.04 2.77 0.40
CA TRP A 171 -3.49 2.57 0.30
C TRP A 171 -3.84 1.12 -0.10
N LEU A 172 -3.15 0.53 -1.08
CA LEU A 172 -3.30 -0.88 -1.47
C LEU A 172 -2.89 -1.86 -0.35
N SER A 173 -1.95 -1.49 0.51
CA SER A 173 -1.57 -2.33 1.65
C SER A 173 -2.65 -2.31 2.74
N ARG A 174 -3.30 -1.16 2.95
CA ARG A 174 -4.44 -1.01 3.86
C ARG A 174 -5.65 -1.76 3.31
N SER A 175 -5.82 -1.78 2.00
CA SER A 175 -6.86 -2.55 1.31
C SER A 175 -6.72 -4.08 1.44
N LYS A 176 -5.63 -4.59 2.02
CA LYS A 176 -5.44 -6.02 2.36
C LYS A 176 -5.93 -6.42 3.75
N VAL A 177 -6.29 -5.48 4.64
CA VAL A 177 -6.95 -5.78 5.94
C VAL A 177 -8.39 -6.32 5.76
N PHE A 178 -8.88 -6.39 4.51
CA PHE A 178 -10.25 -6.71 4.14
C PHE A 178 -10.52 -8.22 3.85
N THR A 179 -9.64 -9.12 4.30
CA THR A 179 -9.81 -10.59 4.12
C THR A 179 -10.61 -11.28 5.22
N THR A 180 -11.14 -10.55 6.22
CA THR A 180 -11.98 -11.14 7.27
C THR A 180 -13.45 -11.19 6.86
N HIS A 181 -13.85 -12.32 6.25
CA HIS A 181 -15.13 -13.04 6.33
C HIS A 181 -16.51 -12.34 6.47
N ASN A 182 -16.66 -11.05 6.17
CA ASN A 182 -17.99 -10.44 6.11
C ASN A 182 -18.53 -10.45 4.68
N ASN A 183 -19.59 -11.22 4.45
CA ASN A 183 -20.18 -11.53 3.13
C ASN A 183 -20.66 -10.31 2.33
N GLY A 184 -20.66 -9.09 2.89
CA GLY A 184 -20.96 -7.83 2.19
C GLY A 184 -19.78 -7.09 1.56
N HIS A 185 -18.52 -7.37 1.95
CA HIS A 185 -17.36 -6.56 1.53
C HIS A 185 -16.62 -7.04 0.27
N LYS A 186 -16.99 -8.20 -0.30
CA LYS A 186 -16.35 -8.70 -1.54
C LYS A 186 -16.63 -7.77 -2.74
N GLY A 187 -17.86 -7.26 -2.85
CA GLY A 187 -18.27 -6.34 -3.91
C GLY A 187 -17.54 -4.99 -3.84
N LEU A 188 -17.40 -4.43 -2.63
CA LEU A 188 -16.68 -3.18 -2.42
C LEU A 188 -15.18 -3.29 -2.73
N LEU A 189 -14.54 -4.40 -2.38
CA LEU A 189 -13.13 -4.64 -2.74
C LEU A 189 -12.97 -4.76 -4.26
N ALA A 190 -13.85 -5.54 -4.91
CA ALA A 190 -13.86 -5.67 -6.36
C ALA A 190 -14.08 -4.30 -7.04
N PHE A 191 -14.99 -3.48 -6.51
CA PHE A 191 -15.22 -2.11 -6.96
C PHE A 191 -13.95 -1.26 -6.89
N ARG A 192 -13.27 -1.20 -5.73
CA ARG A 192 -12.03 -0.42 -5.55
C ARG A 192 -10.92 -0.84 -6.51
N LEU A 193 -10.75 -2.14 -6.73
CA LEU A 193 -9.78 -2.63 -7.72
C LEU A 193 -10.22 -2.31 -9.15
N LYS A 194 -11.51 -2.45 -9.47
CA LYS A 194 -12.06 -2.16 -10.79
C LYS A 194 -11.97 -0.67 -11.12
N ILE A 195 -12.19 0.26 -10.20
CA ILE A 195 -12.03 1.70 -10.46
C ILE A 195 -10.55 2.10 -10.59
N LEU A 196 -9.66 1.57 -9.73
CA LEU A 196 -8.21 1.80 -9.85
C LEU A 196 -7.67 1.39 -11.22
N LEU A 197 -8.16 0.25 -11.69
CA LEU A 197 -7.70 -0.37 -12.93
C LEU A 197 -8.50 0.07 -14.16
N ASP A 198 -9.47 0.98 -14.03
CA ASP A 198 -10.37 1.41 -15.12
C ASP A 198 -11.09 0.21 -15.80
N MET A 199 -11.55 -0.74 -14.97
CA MET A 199 -12.14 -2.03 -15.35
C MET A 199 -13.61 -2.20 -14.91
N LEU A 200 -14.20 -1.15 -14.35
CA LEU A 200 -15.61 -1.14 -13.95
C LEU A 200 -16.52 -1.42 -15.17
N PRO A 201 -17.58 -2.23 -15.07
CA PRO A 201 -18.44 -2.56 -16.21
C PRO A 201 -19.39 -1.39 -16.56
N THR A 202 -18.82 -0.29 -17.02
CA THR A 202 -19.53 0.80 -17.68
C THR A 202 -20.00 0.35 -19.07
N LEU A 203 -21.01 1.02 -19.64
CA LEU A 203 -21.51 0.65 -20.97
C LEU A 203 -20.39 0.65 -22.02
N THR A 204 -19.51 1.66 -22.02
CA THR A 204 -18.37 1.72 -22.94
C THR A 204 -17.37 0.57 -22.74
N ALA A 205 -17.18 0.09 -21.51
CA ALA A 205 -16.34 -1.07 -21.24
C ALA A 205 -17.01 -2.37 -21.72
N LEU A 206 -18.32 -2.49 -21.56
CA LEU A 206 -19.10 -3.63 -22.04
C LEU A 206 -19.14 -3.69 -23.57
N GLN A 207 -19.39 -2.56 -24.24
CA GLN A 207 -19.32 -2.42 -25.71
C GLN A 207 -17.97 -2.87 -26.28
N LYS A 208 -16.86 -2.62 -25.57
CA LYS A 208 -15.53 -3.08 -25.98
C LYS A 208 -15.31 -4.58 -25.75
N ARG A 209 -15.91 -5.16 -24.71
CA ARG A 209 -15.73 -6.58 -24.34
C ARG A 209 -16.65 -7.52 -25.10
N ASP A 210 -17.88 -7.09 -25.35
CA ASP A 210 -18.88 -7.82 -26.12
C ASP A 210 -19.69 -6.88 -27.02
N PRO A 211 -19.14 -6.50 -28.18
CA PRO A 211 -19.83 -5.64 -29.13
C PRO A 211 -21.14 -6.24 -29.69
N SER A 212 -21.32 -7.57 -29.57
CA SER A 212 -22.50 -8.26 -30.11
C SER A 212 -23.74 -8.08 -29.24
N SER A 213 -23.56 -8.07 -27.92
CA SER A 213 -24.64 -7.86 -26.94
C SER A 213 -24.84 -6.39 -26.59
N TYR A 214 -23.83 -5.54 -26.80
CA TYR A 214 -23.86 -4.12 -26.46
C TYR A 214 -23.57 -3.25 -27.71
N PRO A 215 -24.60 -2.80 -28.43
CA PRO A 215 -24.48 -1.94 -29.60
C PRO A 215 -23.70 -0.64 -29.33
N SER A 216 -22.88 -0.21 -30.28
CA SER A 216 -21.99 0.96 -30.12
C SER A 216 -22.71 2.31 -30.11
N ASP A 217 -23.94 2.35 -30.62
CA ASP A 217 -24.81 3.53 -30.62
C ASP A 217 -25.53 3.74 -29.28
N TRP A 218 -25.50 2.76 -28.37
CA TRP A 218 -26.06 2.94 -27.04
C TRP A 218 -25.26 3.98 -26.26
N LEU A 219 -26.00 4.97 -25.75
CA LEU A 219 -25.51 6.01 -24.86
C LEU A 219 -25.84 5.65 -23.41
N CYS A 220 -25.34 6.44 -22.47
CA CYS A 220 -25.61 6.29 -21.05
C CYS A 220 -27.11 6.05 -20.78
N ALA A 221 -27.41 4.95 -20.07
CA ALA A 221 -28.77 4.55 -19.77
C ALA A 221 -29.53 5.58 -18.92
N LEU A 222 -28.80 6.44 -18.20
CA LEU A 222 -29.39 7.48 -17.36
C LEU A 222 -29.70 8.75 -18.18
N CYS A 223 -28.69 9.35 -18.81
CA CYS A 223 -28.86 10.66 -19.45
C CYS A 223 -29.11 10.61 -20.96
N HIS A 224 -28.92 9.46 -21.61
CA HIS A 224 -29.08 9.24 -23.06
C HIS A 224 -28.37 10.26 -23.97
N SER A 225 -27.32 10.94 -23.48
CA SER A 225 -26.69 12.06 -24.20
C SER A 225 -25.19 11.89 -24.45
N ALA A 226 -24.53 10.97 -23.75
CA ALA A 226 -23.10 10.72 -23.90
C ALA A 226 -22.75 9.24 -23.68
N PRO A 227 -21.60 8.76 -24.18
CA PRO A 227 -21.07 7.46 -23.82
C PRO A 227 -20.89 7.35 -22.30
N GLU A 228 -21.26 6.22 -21.71
CA GLU A 228 -21.03 5.99 -20.29
C GLU A 228 -19.65 5.35 -20.09
N ASP A 229 -18.64 6.19 -19.87
CA ASP A 229 -17.33 5.80 -19.36
C ASP A 229 -17.24 6.04 -17.84
N LEU A 230 -16.09 5.71 -17.24
CA LEU A 230 -15.90 5.85 -15.80
C LEU A 230 -16.00 7.31 -15.33
N ASN A 231 -15.61 8.28 -16.15
CA ASN A 231 -15.70 9.70 -15.79
C ASN A 231 -17.15 10.19 -15.89
N HIS A 232 -17.87 9.76 -16.92
CA HIS A 232 -19.29 10.05 -17.09
C HIS A 232 -20.13 9.46 -15.97
N LEU A 233 -19.77 8.28 -15.44
CA LEU A 233 -20.45 7.67 -14.29
C LEU A 233 -20.57 8.63 -13.09
N TRP A 234 -19.52 9.39 -12.80
CA TRP A 234 -19.49 10.36 -11.71
C TRP A 234 -20.16 11.70 -12.06
N THR A 235 -20.18 12.05 -13.35
CA THR A 235 -20.56 13.39 -13.82
C THR A 235 -21.88 13.41 -14.59
N CYS A 236 -22.57 12.28 -14.67
CA CYS A 236 -23.81 12.12 -15.41
C CYS A 236 -24.87 13.16 -14.97
N PRO A 237 -25.43 13.96 -15.90
CA PRO A 237 -26.39 15.03 -15.60
C PRO A 237 -27.82 14.52 -15.37
N TYR A 238 -28.05 13.25 -15.06
CA TYR A 238 -29.41 12.73 -14.89
C TYR A 238 -30.09 13.34 -13.64
N ILE A 239 -31.29 13.92 -13.81
CA ILE A 239 -31.88 14.94 -12.92
C ILE A 239 -33.22 14.51 -12.25
N ILE A 240 -33.66 13.24 -12.30
CA ILE A 240 -34.85 12.85 -11.50
C ILE A 240 -34.60 13.12 -9.99
N PRO A 241 -35.60 13.64 -9.22
CA PRO A 241 -35.33 14.37 -8.00
C PRO A 241 -34.77 13.47 -6.89
N ASP A 242 -33.77 14.03 -6.18
CA ASP A 242 -33.05 13.54 -4.99
C ASP A 242 -31.72 12.78 -5.20
N ILE A 243 -31.38 12.24 -6.38
CA ILE A 243 -30.19 11.36 -6.54
C ILE A 243 -29.50 11.53 -7.91
N SER A 244 -28.96 12.72 -8.23
CA SER A 244 -28.09 12.85 -9.41
C SER A 244 -26.67 12.36 -9.09
N PRO A 245 -26.04 11.51 -9.92
CA PRO A 245 -24.66 11.07 -9.69
C PRO A 245 -23.69 12.25 -9.54
N ARG A 246 -23.87 13.29 -10.36
CA ARG A 246 -23.07 14.52 -10.31
C ARG A 246 -23.19 15.24 -8.96
N SER A 247 -24.41 15.48 -8.46
CA SER A 247 -24.60 16.20 -7.19
C SER A 247 -24.07 15.40 -6.01
N ILE A 248 -24.26 14.08 -6.04
CA ILE A 248 -23.71 13.18 -5.01
C ILE A 248 -22.19 13.23 -5.06
N PHE A 249 -21.58 13.06 -6.23
CA PHE A 249 -20.14 13.14 -6.40
C PHE A 249 -19.56 14.46 -5.85
N GLN A 250 -20.17 15.60 -6.20
CA GLN A 250 -19.75 16.91 -5.71
C GLN A 250 -19.84 17.02 -4.18
N LYS A 251 -20.93 16.52 -3.57
CA LYS A 251 -21.09 16.48 -2.11
C LYS A 251 -20.06 15.59 -1.44
N LEU A 252 -19.78 14.42 -2.01
CA LEU A 252 -18.80 13.48 -1.48
C LEU A 252 -17.37 14.04 -1.60
N MET A 253 -17.03 14.71 -2.70
CA MET A 253 -15.75 15.39 -2.89
C MET A 253 -15.54 16.53 -1.90
N LEU A 254 -16.56 17.38 -1.70
CA LEU A 254 -16.51 18.45 -0.70
C LEU A 254 -16.31 17.88 0.72
N SER A 255 -17.05 16.84 1.07
CA SER A 255 -16.90 16.13 2.35
C SER A 255 -15.49 15.54 2.52
N PHE A 256 -14.92 14.95 1.46
CA PHE A 256 -13.55 14.43 1.47
C PHE A 256 -12.51 15.55 1.66
N HIS A 257 -12.65 16.67 0.94
CA HIS A 257 -11.83 17.87 1.09
C HIS A 257 -11.87 18.41 2.53
N ASP A 258 -13.05 18.64 3.09
CA ASP A 258 -13.21 19.25 4.41
C ASP A 258 -12.69 18.34 5.52
N LYS A 259 -12.89 17.02 5.38
CA LYS A 259 -12.31 16.03 6.31
C LYS A 259 -10.78 16.00 6.25
N CYS A 260 -10.17 16.21 5.07
CA CYS A 260 -8.72 16.34 4.97
C CYS A 260 -8.24 17.53 5.80
N ILE A 261 -8.85 18.71 5.60
CA ILE A 261 -8.51 19.92 6.36
C ILE A 261 -8.66 19.68 7.86
N ALA A 262 -9.78 19.09 8.29
CA ALA A 262 -10.06 18.82 9.70
C ALA A 262 -9.00 17.91 10.33
N GLN A 263 -8.69 16.75 9.72
CA GLN A 263 -7.72 15.80 10.29
C GLN A 263 -6.28 16.33 10.30
N PHE A 264 -5.89 17.14 9.31
CA PHE A 264 -4.55 17.74 9.33
C PHE A 264 -4.45 18.89 10.33
N SER A 265 -5.52 19.67 10.50
CA SER A 265 -5.59 20.76 11.49
C SER A 265 -5.50 20.25 12.93
N GLU A 266 -6.02 19.04 13.22
CA GLU A 266 -5.89 18.40 14.54
C GLU A 266 -4.43 18.09 14.93
N ILE A 267 -3.55 17.90 13.94
CA ILE A 267 -2.14 17.59 14.18
C ILE A 267 -1.31 18.85 14.34
N SER A 268 -1.56 19.83 13.48
CA SER A 268 -0.86 21.11 13.47
C SER A 268 -1.79 22.17 12.89
N PRO A 269 -1.85 23.38 13.49
CA PRO A 269 -2.63 24.47 12.92
C PRO A 269 -2.16 24.78 11.50
N LEU A 270 -3.11 24.91 10.58
CA LEU A 270 -2.87 25.27 9.18
C LEU A 270 -2.96 26.79 9.03
N SER A 271 -2.03 27.40 8.32
CA SER A 271 -2.07 28.84 8.02
C SER A 271 -3.10 29.15 6.93
N ASP A 272 -3.59 30.38 6.88
CA ASP A 272 -4.52 30.82 5.82
C ASP A 272 -3.91 30.67 4.42
N GLN A 273 -2.60 30.92 4.27
CA GLN A 273 -1.88 30.70 3.02
C GLN A 273 -1.89 29.22 2.64
N PHE A 274 -1.61 28.31 3.58
CA PHE A 274 -1.63 26.88 3.31
C PHE A 274 -3.02 26.40 2.90
N LEU A 275 -4.08 26.90 3.57
CA LEU A 275 -5.47 26.58 3.22
C LEU A 275 -5.83 27.10 1.82
N SER A 276 -5.37 28.29 1.45
CA SER A 276 -5.54 28.84 0.10
C SER A 276 -4.83 27.99 -0.95
N ASP A 277 -3.56 27.63 -0.71
CA ASP A 277 -2.78 26.78 -1.62
C ASP A 277 -3.39 25.38 -1.73
N PHE A 278 -3.89 24.84 -0.62
CA PHE A 278 -4.57 23.55 -0.57
C PHE A 278 -5.85 23.60 -1.40
N ALA A 279 -6.72 24.60 -1.20
CA ALA A 279 -7.97 24.74 -1.96
C ALA A 279 -7.74 25.02 -3.46
N ALA A 280 -6.59 25.60 -3.82
CA ALA A 280 -6.21 25.88 -5.20
C ALA A 280 -5.71 24.66 -5.98
N LEU A 281 -5.46 23.52 -5.33
CA LEU A 281 -5.05 22.30 -6.02
C LEU A 281 -6.13 21.81 -6.99
N ASP A 282 -5.71 21.45 -8.21
CA ASP A 282 -6.61 20.98 -9.27
C ASP A 282 -7.47 19.79 -8.84
N CYS A 283 -6.99 18.94 -7.93
CA CYS A 283 -7.73 17.78 -7.45
C CYS A 283 -9.01 18.12 -6.68
N TRP A 284 -9.20 19.37 -6.28
CA TRP A 284 -10.42 19.88 -5.63
C TRP A 284 -11.38 20.57 -6.58
N ASN A 285 -11.06 20.71 -7.86
CA ASN A 285 -12.01 21.22 -8.84
C ASN A 285 -13.04 20.14 -9.20
N PHE A 286 -14.11 20.01 -8.40
CA PHE A 286 -15.17 19.00 -8.57
C PHE A 286 -16.47 19.54 -9.21
N THR A 287 -16.60 20.85 -9.43
CA THR A 287 -17.79 21.43 -10.10
C THR A 287 -17.83 21.03 -11.57
N THR A 288 -16.70 21.20 -12.26
CA THR A 288 -16.40 20.63 -13.58
C THR A 288 -15.16 19.77 -13.39
N PRO A 289 -15.32 18.49 -13.03
CA PRO A 289 -14.23 17.68 -12.49
C PRO A 289 -12.99 17.69 -13.36
N SER A 290 -11.89 18.21 -12.80
CA SER A 290 -10.57 18.12 -13.41
C SER A 290 -10.10 16.66 -13.48
N LEU A 291 -9.08 16.37 -14.29
CA LEU A 291 -8.48 15.03 -14.32
C LEU A 291 -7.93 14.63 -12.93
N PRO A 292 -7.17 15.47 -12.19
CA PRO A 292 -6.74 15.16 -10.83
C PRO A 292 -7.88 14.86 -9.85
N CYS A 293 -9.02 15.55 -9.99
CA CYS A 293 -10.21 15.27 -9.19
C CYS A 293 -10.75 13.86 -9.47
N LEU A 294 -10.82 13.47 -10.75
CA LEU A 294 -11.25 12.14 -11.18
C LEU A 294 -10.22 11.04 -10.89
N TRP A 295 -8.95 11.36 -10.65
CA TRP A 295 -7.94 10.39 -10.20
C TRP A 295 -8.19 9.93 -8.76
N LEU A 296 -8.67 10.83 -7.89
CA LEU A 296 -9.01 10.49 -6.51
C LEU A 296 -10.10 9.42 -6.44
N THR A 297 -11.09 9.42 -7.34
CA THR A 297 -12.10 8.33 -7.36
C THR A 297 -11.47 6.97 -7.63
N ARG A 298 -10.44 6.92 -8.46
CA ARG A 298 -9.68 5.71 -8.79
C ARG A 298 -8.72 5.28 -7.68
N GLY A 299 -8.57 6.09 -6.63
CA GLY A 299 -7.56 5.88 -5.59
C GLY A 299 -6.14 6.21 -6.05
N LEU A 300 -6.01 6.98 -7.13
CA LEU A 300 -4.74 7.53 -7.58
C LEU A 300 -4.52 8.87 -6.89
N LEU A 301 -3.45 8.96 -6.09
CA LEU A 301 -3.11 10.16 -5.32
C LEU A 301 -2.26 11.10 -6.19
N PRO A 302 -2.71 12.34 -6.46
CA PRO A 302 -1.89 13.33 -7.16
C PRO A 302 -0.65 13.71 -6.35
N VAL A 303 0.51 13.82 -7.01
CA VAL A 303 1.77 14.24 -6.37
C VAL A 303 1.66 15.64 -5.78
N ASP A 304 0.97 16.58 -6.43
CA ASP A 304 0.87 17.96 -5.95
C ASP A 304 0.19 18.03 -4.57
N LEU A 305 -0.82 17.19 -4.34
CA LEU A 305 -1.48 17.06 -3.04
C LEU A 305 -0.52 16.54 -1.97
N THR A 306 0.22 15.47 -2.25
CA THR A 306 1.12 14.90 -1.26
C THR A 306 2.36 15.77 -1.04
N CYS A 307 2.85 16.45 -2.07
CA CYS A 307 3.95 17.42 -1.98
C CYS A 307 3.59 18.64 -1.14
N LEU A 308 2.40 19.21 -1.32
CA LEU A 308 1.93 20.31 -0.48
C LEU A 308 1.85 19.89 0.99
N LEU A 309 1.23 18.74 1.27
CA LEU A 309 1.12 18.21 2.63
C LEU A 309 2.48 17.87 3.26
N GLN A 310 3.46 17.44 2.46
CA GLN A 310 4.83 17.12 2.91
C GLN A 310 5.60 18.34 3.46
N GLN A 311 5.13 19.56 3.19
CA GLN A 311 5.72 20.77 3.77
C GLN A 311 5.52 20.85 5.28
N LEU A 312 4.46 20.23 5.81
CA LEU A 312 4.09 20.30 7.23
C LEU A 312 4.06 18.94 7.92
N PHE A 313 3.83 17.85 7.18
CA PHE A 313 3.57 16.53 7.75
C PHE A 313 4.53 15.45 7.22
N SER A 314 4.83 14.45 8.06
CA SER A 314 5.58 13.28 7.61
C SER A 314 4.79 12.45 6.60
N ARG A 315 5.48 11.84 5.62
CA ARG A 315 4.85 10.95 4.61
C ARG A 315 3.97 9.88 5.24
N LYS A 316 4.45 9.24 6.31
CA LYS A 316 3.69 8.22 7.04
C LYS A 316 2.32 8.76 7.49
N LYS A 317 2.29 9.96 8.08
CA LYS A 317 1.05 10.53 8.60
C LYS A 317 0.10 10.98 7.47
N ILE A 318 0.66 11.53 6.39
CA ILE A 318 -0.10 11.89 5.19
C ILE A 318 -0.79 10.66 4.61
N PHE A 319 -0.05 9.57 4.40
CA PHE A 319 -0.61 8.35 3.83
C PHE A 319 -1.61 7.67 4.76
N GLU A 320 -1.41 7.71 6.08
CA GLU A 320 -2.38 7.22 7.06
C GLU A 320 -3.73 7.95 6.93
N ILE A 321 -3.72 9.29 6.91
CA ILE A 321 -4.93 10.12 6.81
C ILE A 321 -5.59 9.96 5.44
N LEU A 322 -4.86 10.24 4.38
CA LEU A 322 -5.42 10.24 3.02
C LEU A 322 -5.96 8.86 2.66
N SER A 323 -5.26 7.77 3.01
CA SER A 323 -5.76 6.43 2.70
C SER A 323 -7.02 6.09 3.47
N SER A 324 -7.16 6.51 4.73
CA SER A 324 -8.39 6.28 5.50
C SER A 324 -9.56 7.02 4.88
N LEU A 325 -9.40 8.33 4.63
CA LEU A 325 -10.44 9.16 4.06
C LEU A 325 -10.82 8.72 2.63
N LEU A 326 -9.84 8.28 1.85
CA LEU A 326 -10.06 7.76 0.50
C LEU A 326 -10.85 6.44 0.50
N LEU A 327 -10.60 5.56 1.48
CA LEU A 327 -11.38 4.33 1.63
C LEU A 327 -12.86 4.64 1.94
N ASP A 328 -13.12 5.59 2.84
CA ASP A 328 -14.47 6.04 3.18
C ASP A 328 -15.16 6.69 1.98
N PHE A 329 -14.45 7.57 1.26
CA PHE A 329 -14.95 8.21 0.05
C PHE A 329 -15.36 7.19 -1.02
N GLN A 330 -14.52 6.19 -1.29
CA GLN A 330 -14.82 5.13 -2.25
C GLN A 330 -15.96 4.22 -1.80
N GLU A 331 -16.16 4.02 -0.50
CA GLU A 331 -17.31 3.29 0.02
C GLU A 331 -18.61 4.05 -0.23
N GLN A 332 -18.60 5.37 -0.06
CA GLN A 332 -19.75 6.21 -0.40
C GLN A 332 -20.02 6.23 -1.91
N LEU A 333 -18.98 6.32 -2.77
CA LEU A 333 -19.16 6.17 -4.23
C LEU A 333 -19.79 4.83 -4.60
N TYR A 334 -19.41 3.75 -3.90
CA TYR A 334 -19.96 2.43 -4.13
C TYR A 334 -21.47 2.37 -3.81
N TRP A 335 -21.86 2.83 -2.62
CA TRP A 335 -23.24 2.72 -2.16
C TRP A 335 -24.18 3.77 -2.77
N ASP A 336 -23.71 5.01 -2.94
CA ASP A 336 -24.58 6.13 -3.31
C ASP A 336 -24.67 6.33 -4.83
N ILE A 337 -23.71 5.81 -5.60
CA ILE A 337 -23.68 5.95 -7.07
C ILE A 337 -23.66 4.59 -7.76
N TRP A 338 -22.64 3.76 -7.49
CA TRP A 338 -22.40 2.55 -8.27
C TRP A 338 -23.51 1.52 -8.13
N MET A 339 -23.93 1.21 -6.90
CA MET A 339 -24.99 0.23 -6.64
C MET A 339 -26.35 0.65 -7.21
N PRO A 340 -26.86 1.88 -6.98
CA PRO A 340 -28.07 2.37 -7.63
C PRO A 340 -28.00 2.34 -9.15
N ARG A 341 -26.87 2.80 -9.73
CA ARG A 341 -26.65 2.77 -11.18
C ARG A 341 -26.69 1.35 -11.70
N ASN A 342 -26.08 0.38 -11.02
CA ASN A 342 -26.09 -1.01 -11.48
C ASN A 342 -27.48 -1.63 -11.47
N ALA A 343 -28.24 -1.42 -10.40
CA ALA A 343 -29.62 -1.89 -10.32
C ALA A 343 -30.45 -1.31 -11.47
N PHE A 344 -30.32 0.00 -11.73
CA PHE A 344 -30.97 0.65 -12.86
C PHE A 344 -30.50 0.10 -14.22
N PHE A 345 -29.19 -0.08 -14.41
CA PHE A 345 -28.62 -0.56 -15.67
C PHE A 345 -29.15 -1.95 -16.04
N HIS A 346 -29.30 -2.86 -15.09
CA HIS A 346 -29.89 -4.18 -15.33
C HIS A 346 -31.35 -4.10 -15.79
N LEU A 347 -32.19 -3.31 -15.10
CA LEU A 347 -33.59 -3.10 -15.49
C LEU A 347 -33.70 -2.44 -16.88
N TRP A 348 -32.84 -1.46 -17.14
CA TRP A 348 -32.77 -0.83 -18.46
C TRP A 348 -32.37 -1.83 -19.54
N LEU A 349 -31.37 -2.69 -19.29
CA LEU A 349 -30.91 -3.71 -20.25
C LEU A 349 -32.03 -4.71 -20.58
N GLU A 350 -32.76 -5.21 -19.57
CA GLU A 350 -33.93 -6.07 -19.77
C GLU A 350 -34.97 -5.41 -20.67
N SER A 351 -35.22 -4.11 -20.49
CA SER A 351 -36.15 -3.35 -21.33
C SER A 351 -35.71 -3.30 -22.81
N GLN A 352 -34.40 -3.22 -23.08
CA GLN A 352 -33.87 -3.22 -24.45
C GLN A 352 -34.05 -4.59 -25.13
N GLU A 353 -33.84 -5.68 -24.39
CA GLU A 353 -34.08 -7.04 -24.91
C GLU A 353 -35.56 -7.28 -25.25
N HIS A 354 -36.47 -6.76 -24.40
CA HIS A 354 -37.91 -6.81 -24.66
C HIS A 354 -38.30 -6.01 -25.91
N VAL A 355 -37.73 -4.81 -26.11
CA VAL A 355 -37.94 -4.01 -27.32
C VAL A 355 -37.41 -4.73 -28.57
N SER A 356 -36.22 -5.35 -28.49
CA SER A 356 -35.64 -6.14 -29.59
C SER A 356 -36.51 -7.35 -29.97
N ARG A 357 -37.04 -8.08 -28.97
CA ARG A 357 -37.97 -9.20 -29.19
C ARG A 357 -39.31 -8.75 -29.76
N ASN A 358 -39.85 -7.63 -29.30
CA ASN A 358 -41.10 -7.07 -29.81
C ASN A 358 -40.95 -6.51 -31.23
N ASN A 359 -39.82 -5.89 -31.55
CA ASN A 359 -39.49 -5.46 -32.92
C ASN A 359 -39.30 -6.63 -33.87
N ARG A 360 -38.69 -7.74 -33.41
CA ARG A 360 -38.65 -8.99 -34.18
C ARG A 360 -40.05 -9.58 -34.37
N ARG A 361 -40.90 -9.59 -33.33
CA ARG A 361 -42.30 -10.05 -33.43
C ARG A 361 -43.16 -9.16 -34.32
N SER A 362 -42.95 -7.84 -34.31
CA SER A 362 -43.69 -6.91 -35.19
C SER A 362 -43.25 -7.04 -36.65
N SER A 363 -41.94 -7.24 -36.90
CA SER A 363 -41.45 -7.61 -38.24
C SER A 363 -41.96 -8.96 -38.71
N ILE A 364 -42.16 -9.93 -37.80
CA ILE A 364 -42.75 -11.23 -38.11
C ILE A 364 -44.27 -11.10 -38.34
N SER A 365 -44.98 -10.24 -37.59
CA SER A 365 -46.42 -10.02 -37.77
C SER A 365 -46.79 -9.28 -39.04
N LEU A 366 -45.85 -8.58 -39.68
CA LEU A 366 -45.99 -8.07 -41.05
C LEU A 366 -45.82 -9.17 -42.12
N SER A 367 -45.38 -10.37 -41.73
CA SER A 367 -45.07 -11.49 -42.63
C SER A 367 -45.82 -12.80 -42.35
N SER A 368 -46.66 -12.90 -41.31
CA SER A 368 -47.38 -14.14 -41.02
C SER A 368 -48.71 -13.91 -40.33
N SER A 369 -49.77 -13.82 -41.12
CA SER A 369 -51.15 -14.07 -40.72
C SER A 369 -51.41 -15.58 -40.67
N VAL A 370 -51.03 -16.28 -39.59
CA VAL A 370 -51.65 -17.54 -39.18
C VAL A 370 -51.60 -17.66 -37.66
N SER A 371 -52.79 -17.82 -37.07
CA SER A 371 -53.12 -18.00 -35.66
C SER A 371 -52.52 -19.25 -35.01
N HIS A 372 -52.11 -19.18 -33.74
CA HIS A 372 -52.45 -20.18 -32.71
C HIS A 372 -52.24 -19.62 -31.29
N LEU A 373 -53.25 -19.78 -30.44
CA LEU A 373 -53.23 -19.53 -29.00
C LEU A 373 -52.39 -20.59 -28.27
N SER A 374 -51.55 -20.17 -27.33
CA SER A 374 -51.26 -20.97 -26.14
C SER A 374 -50.82 -20.09 -24.96
N THR A 375 -51.53 -20.30 -23.86
CA THR A 375 -51.34 -19.72 -22.52
C THR A 375 -50.29 -20.49 -21.73
N SER A 376 -49.33 -19.79 -21.11
CA SER A 376 -48.68 -20.25 -19.87
C SER A 376 -48.01 -19.08 -19.14
N GLY A 377 -48.25 -19.01 -17.82
CA GLY A 377 -47.84 -17.95 -16.90
C GLY A 377 -46.37 -18.00 -16.47
N PRO A 378 -45.94 -17.06 -15.59
CA PRO A 378 -44.54 -16.75 -15.37
C PRO A 378 -43.90 -17.69 -14.34
N SER A 379 -42.75 -18.26 -14.68
CA SER A 379 -41.85 -18.88 -13.70
C SER A 379 -40.87 -17.82 -13.18
N LEU A 380 -40.86 -17.67 -11.85
CA LEU A 380 -39.83 -16.97 -11.10
C LEU A 380 -38.43 -17.46 -11.53
N ALA A 381 -37.57 -16.54 -11.96
CA ALA A 381 -36.18 -16.82 -12.25
C ALA A 381 -35.27 -16.25 -11.16
N THR A 382 -34.46 -17.16 -10.65
CA THR A 382 -33.42 -17.08 -9.64
C THR A 382 -32.31 -16.11 -10.03
N VAL A 383 -31.78 -15.40 -9.04
CA VAL A 383 -30.60 -14.53 -9.11
C VAL A 383 -29.39 -15.31 -9.61
N SER A 384 -28.85 -14.93 -10.78
CA SER A 384 -27.52 -15.35 -11.22
C SER A 384 -26.47 -14.45 -10.58
N GLN A 385 -25.67 -15.05 -9.70
CA GLN A 385 -24.39 -14.51 -9.28
C GLN A 385 -23.39 -14.78 -10.39
N ASP A 386 -23.09 -13.76 -11.21
CA ASP A 386 -21.82 -13.62 -11.90
C ASP A 386 -21.67 -12.17 -12.37
N SER A 387 -20.79 -11.39 -11.73
CA SER A 387 -19.96 -10.28 -12.29
C SER A 387 -19.23 -9.42 -11.26
#